data_AF-A0AAD4JJJ9-F1
#
_entry.id   AF-A0AAD4JJJ9-F1
#
_cell.length_a   1.000
_cell.length_b   1.000
_cell.length_c   1.000
_cell.angle_alpha   90.00
_cell.angle_beta   90.00
_cell.angle_gamma   90.00
#
_symmetry.space_group_name_H-M   'P 1'
#
loop_
_entity.id
_entity.type
_entity.pdbx_description
1 polymer ?
#
loop_
_entity_poly.entity_id
_entity_poly.type
_entity_poly.pdbx_seq_one_letter_code
_entity_poly.pdbx_strand_id
1 'polypeptide(L)'
;SVGKGKKVKCKEAKTEDVVHVRAKRGQATDSHSLAERVRREKINERLRCLQDIVPGCYKTMGMAVMLDEIINYVQSLQNQFLSMKLTAASTFYDFNSEADAMETMQREKAFDASKIQNGVPTAQFTPLGFNFENSCAQFPHNRS
;
A
#
# COMPACT_ATOMS: atom_id res chain seq x y z
N SER A 1 38.48 -38.93 -3.09
CA SER A 1 38.44 -37.64 -2.38
C SER A 1 38.41 -37.85 -0.89
N VAL A 2 39.40 -37.28 -0.20
CA VAL A 2 39.43 -36.89 1.22
C VAL A 2 38.16 -36.07 1.55
N GLY A 3 37.52 -36.06 2.72
CA GLY A 3 37.76 -36.73 3.99
C GLY A 3 36.76 -36.31 5.11
N LYS A 4 36.93 -36.97 6.28
CA LYS A 4 36.77 -36.54 7.70
C LYS A 4 35.50 -35.81 8.21
N GLY A 5 34.87 -36.45 9.21
CA GLY A 5 33.95 -35.85 10.18
C GLY A 5 33.95 -36.55 11.56
N LYS A 6 35.05 -36.35 12.31
CA LYS A 6 35.31 -36.48 13.76
C LYS A 6 34.12 -36.94 14.66
N LYS A 7 34.10 -38.21 15.10
CA LYS A 7 33.22 -38.69 16.19
C LYS A 7 33.94 -38.53 17.53
N VAL A 8 33.41 -37.65 18.38
CA VAL A 8 33.92 -37.33 19.71
C VAL A 8 33.83 -38.55 20.61
N LYS A 9 34.97 -38.95 21.19
CA LYS A 9 35.11 -40.00 22.20
C LYS A 9 34.66 -39.45 23.55
N CYS A 10 33.54 -39.95 24.08
CA CYS A 10 33.18 -39.80 25.48
C CYS A 10 33.44 -41.11 26.22
N LYS A 11 33.94 -40.95 27.44
CA LYS A 11 34.70 -41.92 28.23
C LYS A 11 33.80 -43.01 28.82
N GLU A 12 34.41 -44.18 28.93
CA GLU A 12 33.90 -45.44 29.47
C GLU A 12 33.74 -45.34 31.00
N ALA A 13 32.55 -45.72 31.52
CA ALA A 13 32.37 -46.08 32.93
C ALA A 13 31.12 -46.96 33.11
N LYS A 14 31.39 -48.21 33.51
CA LYS A 14 30.55 -49.20 34.20
C LYS A 14 29.41 -49.86 33.40
N THR A 15 29.66 -51.13 33.08
CA THR A 15 28.67 -52.15 32.76
C THR A 15 27.73 -52.35 33.95
N GLU A 16 26.55 -51.76 33.89
CA GLU A 16 25.37 -52.27 34.59
C GLU A 16 24.49 -52.92 33.52
N ASP A 17 23.92 -54.09 33.81
CA ASP A 17 22.96 -54.78 32.95
C ASP A 17 21.71 -53.92 32.78
N VAL A 18 21.78 -52.95 31.87
CA VAL A 18 20.64 -52.13 31.50
C VAL A 18 19.79 -52.97 30.57
N VAL A 19 18.75 -53.58 31.12
CA VAL A 19 17.60 -54.05 30.32
C VAL A 19 17.17 -52.86 29.47
N HIS A 20 17.41 -52.93 28.16
CA HIS A 20 16.99 -51.90 27.22
C HIS A 20 15.47 -52.02 27.03
N VAL A 21 14.71 -51.59 28.04
CA VAL A 21 13.28 -51.35 27.90
C VAL A 21 13.15 -50.21 26.91
N ARG A 22 12.53 -50.48 25.76
CA ARG A 22 12.17 -49.44 24.78
C ARG A 22 11.51 -48.28 25.53
N ALA A 23 12.13 -47.09 25.50
CA ALA A 23 11.53 -45.89 26.06
C ALA A 23 10.08 -45.78 25.55
N LYS A 24 9.13 -45.51 26.44
CA LYS A 24 7.72 -45.38 26.04
C LYS A 24 7.64 -44.30 24.94
N ARG A 25 6.91 -44.58 23.86
CA ARG A 25 6.75 -43.69 22.70
C ARG A 25 6.36 -42.27 23.21
N GLY A 26 7.25 -41.29 23.03
CA GLY A 26 7.03 -39.90 23.47
C GLY A 26 7.92 -39.39 24.63
N GLN A 27 8.80 -40.23 25.20
CA GLN A 27 9.71 -39.87 26.30
C GLN A 27 11.01 -39.16 25.86
N ALA A 28 10.97 -38.31 24.84
CA ALA A 28 12.13 -37.47 24.56
C ALA A 28 12.26 -36.43 25.69
N THR A 29 13.11 -36.70 26.67
CA THR A 29 13.43 -35.81 27.80
C THR A 29 14.69 -35.00 27.56
N ASP A 30 15.30 -35.12 26.38
CA ASP A 30 16.45 -34.31 26.02
C ASP A 30 16.02 -32.85 25.78
N SER A 31 16.88 -31.93 26.21
CA SER A 31 16.60 -30.49 26.14
C SER A 31 16.33 -29.99 24.71
N HIS A 32 16.92 -30.65 23.71
CA HIS A 32 16.76 -30.29 22.30
C HIS A 32 15.36 -30.63 21.79
N SER A 33 14.85 -31.83 22.07
CA SER A 33 13.48 -32.24 21.73
C SER A 33 12.43 -31.42 22.46
N LEU A 34 12.68 -31.03 23.72
CA LEU A 34 11.79 -30.12 24.45
C LEU A 34 11.73 -28.74 23.82
N ALA A 35 12.90 -28.17 23.50
CA ALA A 35 12.98 -26.86 22.85
C ALA A 35 12.26 -26.85 21.49
N GLU A 36 12.42 -27.91 20.70
CA GLU A 36 11.74 -28.04 19.42
C GLU A 36 10.21 -28.15 19.58
N ARG A 37 9.72 -28.88 20.59
CA ARG A 37 8.28 -28.96 20.87
C ARG A 37 7.70 -27.57 21.17
N VAL A 38 8.35 -26.82 22.05
CA VAL A 38 7.92 -25.45 22.41
C VAL A 38 7.89 -24.53 21.19
N ARG A 39 8.87 -24.65 20.28
CA ARG A 39 8.87 -23.88 19.02
C ARG A 39 7.67 -24.21 18.15
N ARG A 40 7.33 -25.49 18.00
CA ARG A 40 6.17 -25.95 17.22
C ARG A 40 4.85 -25.50 17.84
N GLU A 41 4.74 -25.59 19.16
CA GLU A 41 3.56 -25.10 19.89
C GLU A 41 3.36 -23.61 19.64
N LYS A 42 4.41 -22.79 19.78
CA LYS A 42 4.35 -21.34 19.51
C LYS A 42 3.97 -21.01 18.06
N ILE A 43 4.46 -21.78 17.08
CA ILE A 43 4.06 -21.62 15.68
C ILE A 43 2.56 -21.94 15.51
N ASN A 44 2.10 -23.05 16.09
CA ASN A 44 0.71 -23.47 16.01
C ASN A 44 -0.24 -22.49 16.71
N GLU A 45 0.15 -21.93 17.85
CA GLU A 45 -0.61 -20.88 18.54
C GLU A 45 -0.81 -19.67 17.63
N ARG A 46 0.28 -19.17 17.01
CA ARG A 46 0.19 -18.05 16.07
C ARG A 46 -0.69 -18.37 14.86
N LEU A 47 -0.61 -19.60 14.33
CA LEU A 47 -1.48 -20.05 13.25
C LEU A 47 -2.96 -20.09 13.65
N ARG A 48 -3.28 -20.42 14.91
CA ARG A 48 -4.65 -20.34 15.42
C ARG A 48 -5.12 -18.89 15.57
N CYS A 49 -4.28 -18.01 16.12
CA CYS A 49 -4.62 -16.58 16.19
C CYS A 49 -4.90 -15.99 14.79
N LEU A 50 -4.13 -16.40 13.78
CA LEU A 50 -4.36 -15.98 12.40
C LEU A 50 -5.71 -16.49 11.86
N GLN A 51 -6.10 -17.73 12.17
CA GLN A 51 -7.41 -18.27 11.77
C GLN A 51 -8.59 -17.46 12.33
N ASP A 52 -8.45 -16.90 13.54
CA ASP A 52 -9.54 -16.18 14.19
C ASP A 52 -9.76 -14.78 13.60
N ILE A 53 -8.72 -14.17 13.02
CA ILE A 53 -8.77 -12.79 12.49
C ILE A 53 -8.87 -12.73 10.96
N VAL A 54 -8.43 -13.76 10.24
CA VAL A 54 -8.40 -13.76 8.78
C VAL A 54 -9.70 -14.36 8.24
N PRO A 55 -10.48 -13.58 7.46
CA PRO A 55 -11.69 -14.09 6.83
C PRO A 55 -11.33 -15.19 5.82
N GLY A 56 -12.19 -16.21 5.70
CA GLY A 56 -11.96 -17.34 4.78
C GLY A 56 -10.96 -18.38 5.27
N CYS A 57 -10.40 -18.21 6.48
CA CYS A 57 -9.47 -19.17 7.05
C CYS A 57 -10.19 -20.27 7.86
N TYR A 58 -10.13 -21.53 7.39
CA TYR A 58 -10.81 -22.66 8.06
C TYR A 58 -9.84 -23.59 8.81
N LYS A 59 -10.35 -24.23 9.88
CA LYS A 59 -9.55 -25.13 10.75
C LYS A 59 -9.01 -26.37 10.05
N THR A 60 -9.68 -26.84 9.01
CA THR A 60 -9.33 -28.03 8.21
C THR A 60 -8.55 -27.69 6.94
N MET A 61 -8.26 -26.41 6.71
CA MET A 61 -7.54 -25.96 5.53
C MET A 61 -6.06 -26.36 5.60
N GLY A 62 -5.49 -26.72 4.44
CA GLY A 62 -4.06 -27.01 4.33
C GLY A 62 -3.21 -25.76 4.64
N MET A 63 -2.04 -25.96 5.23
CA MET A 63 -1.15 -24.86 5.65
C MET A 63 -0.77 -23.92 4.50
N ALA A 64 -0.55 -24.44 3.28
CA ALA A 64 -0.22 -23.60 2.13
C ALA A 64 -1.37 -22.63 1.81
N VAL A 65 -2.57 -23.16 1.61
CA VAL A 65 -3.78 -22.36 1.31
C VAL A 65 -4.07 -21.37 2.44
N MET A 66 -3.87 -21.77 3.70
CA MET A 66 -4.02 -20.87 4.85
C MET A 66 -3.12 -19.64 4.76
N LEU A 67 -1.86 -19.83 4.39
CA LEU A 67 -0.92 -18.74 4.21
C LEU A 67 -1.30 -17.85 3.01
N ASP A 68 -1.82 -18.44 1.93
CA ASP A 68 -2.29 -17.68 0.78
C ASP A 68 -3.46 -16.75 1.14
N GLU A 69 -4.47 -17.25 1.87
CA GLU A 69 -5.59 -16.43 2.34
C GLU A 69 -5.13 -15.30 3.28
N ILE A 70 -4.15 -15.56 4.14
CA ILE A 70 -3.55 -14.53 5.01
C ILE A 70 -2.89 -13.43 4.17
N ILE A 71 -2.12 -13.80 3.15
CA ILE A 71 -1.46 -12.84 2.26
C ILE A 71 -2.50 -11.99 1.52
N ASN A 72 -3.55 -12.63 0.99
CA ASN A 72 -4.63 -11.95 0.29
C ASN A 72 -5.36 -10.94 1.19
N TYR A 73 -5.62 -11.31 2.45
CA TYR A 73 -6.25 -10.41 3.40
C TYR A 73 -5.37 -9.19 3.72
N VAL A 74 -4.07 -9.39 3.94
CA VAL A 74 -3.14 -8.28 4.20
C VAL A 74 -3.06 -7.33 3.00
N GLN A 75 -2.98 -7.86 1.77
CA GLN A 75 -2.98 -7.04 0.56
C GLN A 75 -4.29 -6.25 0.41
N SER A 76 -5.42 -6.89 0.68
CA SER A 76 -6.73 -6.23 0.62
C SER A 76 -6.84 -5.09 1.63
N LEU A 77 -6.33 -5.27 2.85
CA LEU A 77 -6.26 -4.22 3.87
C LEU A 77 -5.37 -3.05 3.42
N GLN A 78 -4.20 -3.33 2.85
CA GLN A 78 -3.31 -2.29 2.31
C GLN A 78 -4.00 -1.49 1.20
N ASN A 79 -4.68 -2.18 0.28
CA ASN A 79 -5.42 -1.55 -0.82
C ASN A 79 -6.55 -0.66 -0.29
N GLN A 80 -7.36 -1.16 0.65
CA GLN A 80 -8.44 -0.36 1.27
C GLN A 80 -7.90 0.89 1.96
N PHE A 81 -6.79 0.77 2.70
CA PHE A 81 -6.17 1.90 3.37
C PHE A 81 -5.62 2.95 2.38
N LEU A 82 -4.96 2.51 1.32
CA LEU A 82 -4.45 3.40 0.27
C LEU A 82 -5.60 4.11 -0.46
N SER A 83 -6.64 3.38 -0.85
CA SER A 83 -7.83 3.95 -1.47
C SER A 83 -8.48 4.98 -0.56
N MET A 84 -8.68 4.67 0.72
CA MET A 84 -9.28 5.61 1.68
C MET A 84 -8.43 6.87 1.85
N LYS A 85 -7.09 6.76 1.89
CA LYS A 85 -6.19 7.92 1.92
C LYS A 85 -6.30 8.77 0.67
N LEU A 86 -6.39 8.14 -0.51
CA LEU A 86 -6.57 8.84 -1.78
C LEU A 86 -7.93 9.52 -1.85
N THR A 87 -9.00 8.86 -1.42
CA THR A 87 -10.33 9.48 -1.34
C THR A 87 -10.30 10.70 -0.43
N ALA A 88 -9.75 10.59 0.78
CA ALA A 88 -9.63 11.72 1.70
C ALA A 88 -8.81 12.88 1.11
N ALA A 89 -7.72 12.58 0.40
CA ALA A 89 -6.92 13.59 -0.29
C ALA A 89 -7.66 14.19 -1.50
N SER A 90 -8.36 13.38 -2.30
CA SER A 90 -9.12 13.81 -3.47
C SER A 90 -10.27 14.72 -3.07
N THR A 91 -11.01 14.38 -2.01
CA THR A 91 -12.08 15.22 -1.47
C THR A 91 -11.58 16.63 -1.12
N PHE A 92 -10.34 16.76 -0.64
CA PHE A 92 -9.74 18.07 -0.38
C PHE A 92 -9.55 18.91 -1.66
N TYR A 93 -9.11 18.30 -2.77
CA TYR A 93 -8.92 19.00 -4.05
C TYR A 93 -10.25 19.29 -4.78
N ASP A 94 -11.26 18.44 -4.59
CA ASP A 94 -12.58 18.61 -5.18
C ASP A 94 -13.30 19.83 -4.58
N PHE A 95 -13.25 20.01 -3.26
CA PHE A 95 -13.79 21.19 -2.58
C PHE A 95 -13.09 22.50 -2.95
N ASN A 96 -11.77 22.47 -3.18
CA ASN A 96 -11.05 23.67 -3.62
C ASN A 96 -11.43 24.06 -5.06
N SER A 97 -11.65 23.09 -5.94
CA SER A 97 -12.08 23.35 -7.32
C SER A 97 -13.52 23.88 -7.40
N GLU A 98 -14.43 23.38 -6.56
CA GLU A 98 -15.80 23.89 -6.49
C GLU A 98 -15.87 25.33 -5.94
N ALA A 99 -15.01 25.68 -4.98
CA ALA A 99 -14.91 27.04 -4.46
C ALA A 99 -14.44 28.04 -5.54
N ASP A 100 -13.40 27.71 -6.30
CA ASP A 100 -12.90 28.54 -7.41
C ASP A 100 -13.95 28.71 -8.52
N ALA A 101 -14.70 27.63 -8.83
CA ALA A 101 -15.80 27.68 -9.79
C ALA A 101 -16.99 28.54 -9.31
N MET A 102 -17.29 28.54 -8.01
CA MET A 102 -18.35 29.38 -7.44
C MET A 102 -17.94 30.86 -7.37
N GLU A 103 -16.67 31.15 -7.06
CA GLU A 103 -16.13 32.51 -7.04
C GLU A 103 -16.17 33.15 -8.44
N THR A 104 -15.77 32.41 -9.47
CA THR A 104 -15.79 32.89 -10.87
C THR A 104 -17.22 33.24 -11.32
N MET A 105 -18.21 32.38 -11.05
CA MET A 105 -19.61 32.69 -11.34
C MET A 105 -20.15 33.89 -10.54
N GLN A 106 -19.73 34.06 -9.28
CA GLN A 106 -20.12 35.24 -8.50
C GLN A 106 -19.50 36.54 -9.04
N ARG A 107 -18.25 36.48 -9.51
CA ARG A 107 -17.57 37.62 -10.13
C ARG A 107 -18.26 38.07 -11.41
N GLU A 108 -18.70 37.13 -12.24
CA GLU A 108 -19.47 37.42 -13.45
C GLU A 108 -20.85 38.02 -13.12
N LYS A 109 -21.55 37.49 -12.12
CA LYS A 109 -22.82 38.08 -11.65
C LYS A 109 -22.65 39.48 -11.05
N ALA A 110 -21.54 39.73 -10.35
CA ALA A 110 -21.21 41.05 -9.82
C ALA A 110 -20.88 42.07 -10.94
N PHE A 111 -20.23 41.61 -12.02
CA PHE A 111 -19.96 42.42 -13.19
C PHE A 111 -21.26 42.78 -13.93
N ASP A 112 -22.18 41.83 -14.08
CA ASP A 112 -23.48 42.08 -14.72
C ASP A 112 -24.40 42.97 -13.89
N ALA A 113 -24.40 42.82 -12.55
CA ALA A 113 -25.14 43.68 -11.64
C ALA A 113 -24.63 45.14 -11.68
N SER A 114 -23.31 45.34 -11.82
CA SER A 114 -22.71 46.68 -11.95
C SER A 114 -23.05 47.39 -13.27
N LYS A 115 -23.47 46.65 -14.30
CA LYS A 115 -23.97 47.20 -15.57
C LYS A 115 -25.39 47.76 -15.46
N ILE A 116 -26.21 47.25 -14.53
CA ILE A 116 -27.62 47.66 -14.37
C ILE A 116 -27.76 49.00 -13.63
N GLN A 117 -26.75 49.46 -12.88
CA GLN A 117 -26.80 50.75 -12.17
C GLN A 117 -26.34 51.96 -13.00
N ASN A 118 -25.75 51.76 -14.18
CA ASN A 118 -25.38 52.84 -15.11
C ASN A 118 -26.29 52.80 -16.34
N GLY A 119 -27.58 53.08 -16.10
CA GLY A 119 -28.54 53.37 -17.17
C GLY A 119 -28.28 54.74 -17.78
N VAL A 120 -27.46 54.78 -18.83
CA VAL A 120 -27.60 55.80 -19.89
C VAL A 120 -27.66 55.06 -21.23
N PRO A 121 -28.73 55.22 -22.03
CA PRO A 121 -28.78 54.63 -23.36
C PRO A 121 -28.00 55.56 -24.30
N THR A 122 -26.94 55.08 -24.93
CA THR A 122 -26.41 55.76 -26.11
C THR A 122 -25.99 54.74 -27.17
N ALA A 123 -26.52 55.02 -28.35
CA ALA A 123 -26.48 54.30 -29.61
C ALA A 123 -25.26 53.40 -29.88
N GLN A 124 -25.59 52.22 -30.43
CA GLN A 124 -24.87 51.46 -31.46
C GLN A 124 -23.40 51.82 -31.65
N PHE A 125 -22.49 50.95 -31.22
CA PHE A 125 -21.23 50.73 -31.94
C PHE A 125 -20.86 49.24 -31.87
N THR A 126 -20.85 48.61 -33.03
CA THR A 126 -20.35 47.26 -33.27
C THR A 126 -18.83 47.23 -33.11
N PRO A 127 -18.21 46.16 -32.57
CA PRO A 127 -16.82 45.89 -32.82
C PRO A 127 -16.72 44.80 -33.90
N LEU A 128 -16.72 45.23 -35.16
CA LEU A 128 -16.02 44.49 -36.21
C LEU A 128 -14.64 45.13 -36.37
N GLY A 129 -13.58 44.34 -36.33
CA GLY A 129 -12.26 44.84 -36.72
C GLY A 129 -11.09 44.02 -36.22
N PHE A 130 -10.91 42.83 -36.77
CA PHE A 130 -9.63 42.14 -36.78
C PHE A 130 -8.66 42.86 -37.75
N ASN A 131 -7.40 42.96 -37.31
CA ASN A 131 -6.13 43.02 -38.05
C ASN A 131 -5.64 44.30 -38.77
N PHE A 132 -4.30 44.40 -38.67
CA PHE A 132 -3.33 44.84 -39.67
C PHE A 132 -2.91 46.31 -39.61
N GLU A 133 -1.77 46.58 -38.96
CA GLU A 133 -0.55 47.08 -39.63
C GLU A 133 0.54 47.38 -38.60
N ASN A 134 1.66 46.66 -38.68
CA ASN A 134 2.94 47.17 -38.24
C ASN A 134 3.86 47.08 -39.46
N SER A 135 4.15 48.23 -40.05
CA SER A 135 5.11 48.38 -41.13
C SER A 135 6.16 49.44 -40.75
N CYS A 136 7.41 49.08 -41.05
CA CYS A 136 8.48 49.92 -41.58
C CYS A 136 9.73 50.06 -40.70
N ALA A 137 10.79 49.32 -41.09
CA ALA A 137 12.08 49.85 -41.54
C ALA A 137 13.01 48.64 -41.81
N GLN A 138 13.38 48.29 -43.03
CA GLN A 138 14.35 48.92 -43.97
C GLN A 138 15.63 48.04 -44.07
N PHE A 139 15.79 47.41 -45.24
CA PHE A 139 16.94 46.67 -45.82
C PHE A 139 18.25 47.53 -45.94
N PRO A 140 19.41 47.10 -46.53
CA PRO A 140 19.87 45.77 -47.04
C PRO A 140 21.37 45.39 -46.76
N HIS A 141 21.74 44.19 -47.26
CA HIS A 141 22.99 43.78 -47.95
C HIS A 141 24.20 43.14 -47.21
N ASN A 142 24.44 41.86 -47.60
CA ASN A 142 25.70 41.18 -47.96
C ASN A 142 26.90 41.23 -46.97
N ARG A 143 27.62 40.13 -46.69
CA ARG A 143 28.38 39.33 -47.67
C ARG A 143 29.13 38.19 -46.93
N SER A 144 29.35 37.10 -47.67
CA SER A 144 30.36 36.03 -47.51
C SER A 144 30.17 34.96 -46.45
#